data_AF-A0ABD1TNA7-F1
#
_entry.id   AF-A0ABD1TNA7-F1
#
_cell.length_a   1.000
_cell.length_b   1.000
_cell.length_c   1.000
_cell.angle_alpha   90.00
_cell.angle_beta   90.00
_cell.angle_gamma   90.00
#
_symmetry.space_group_name_H-M   'P 1'
#
loop_
_entity.id
_entity.type
_entity.pdbx_description
1 polymer ?
#
loop_
_entity_poly.entity_id
_entity_poly.type
_entity_poly.pdbx_seq_one_letter_code
_entity_poly.pdbx_strand_id
1 'polypeptide(L)'
;MDDIYYNNAYYAKVGGISTTEMNFLEVDFLFRMGFNLNVKPNTFYAYCSYLQREMMMMMPPHLDMSESSLCTARSSNLHLCFDEDESSHQHQQQQQQLAV
;
A
#
# COMPACT_ATOMS: atom_id res chain seq x y z
N MET A 1 -4.46 -3.42 -7.35
CA MET A 1 -3.24 -2.95 -8.03
C MET A 1 -3.53 -1.53 -8.43
N ASP A 2 -2.59 -0.63 -8.18
CA ASP A 2 -2.79 0.78 -8.47
C ASP A 2 -2.68 1.01 -9.98
N ASP A 3 -3.58 1.80 -10.53
CA ASP A 3 -3.54 2.16 -11.95
C ASP A 3 -2.39 3.13 -12.28
N ILE A 4 -1.81 3.74 -11.23
CA ILE A 4 -0.70 4.69 -11.31
C ILE A 4 0.53 4.10 -10.63
N TYR A 5 1.66 4.10 -11.32
CA TYR A 5 2.95 3.66 -10.80
C TYR A 5 4.09 4.53 -11.36
N TYR A 6 5.21 4.56 -10.64
CA TYR A 6 6.43 5.26 -11.07
C TYR A 6 7.54 4.25 -11.37
N ASN A 7 8.61 4.69 -12.03
CA ASN A 7 9.76 3.81 -12.30
C ASN A 7 10.67 3.66 -11.07
N ASN A 8 11.55 2.67 -11.10
CA ASN A 8 12.49 2.41 -9.99
C ASN A 8 13.45 3.57 -9.72
N ALA A 9 13.81 4.36 -10.73
CA ALA A 9 14.66 5.54 -10.51
C ALA A 9 13.96 6.59 -9.63
N TYR A 10 12.65 6.78 -9.82
CA TYR A 10 11.84 7.65 -8.97
C TYR A 10 11.75 7.10 -7.54
N TYR A 11 11.39 5.83 -7.37
CA TYR A 11 11.28 5.24 -6.03
C TYR A 11 12.62 5.18 -5.31
N ALA A 12 13.72 4.91 -6.01
CA ALA A 12 15.08 4.96 -5.45
C ALA A 12 15.43 6.36 -4.93
N LYS A 13 15.11 7.41 -5.71
CA LYS A 13 15.32 8.80 -5.30
C LYS A 13 14.54 9.16 -4.03
N VAL A 14 13.26 8.75 -3.94
CA VAL A 14 12.43 8.99 -2.74
C VAL A 14 12.94 8.19 -1.55
N GLY A 15 13.35 6.93 -1.77
CA GLY A 15 13.87 6.03 -0.74
C GLY A 15 15.30 6.32 -0.28
N GLY A 16 16.01 7.24 -0.94
CA GLY A 16 17.39 7.59 -0.59
C GLY A 16 18.43 6.53 -0.94
N ILE A 17 18.15 5.67 -1.93
CA ILE A 17 19.04 4.60 -2.40
C ILE A 17 19.38 4.77 -3.88
N SER A 18 20.37 4.02 -4.36
CA SER A 18 20.71 4.03 -5.79
C SER A 18 19.66 3.28 -6.62
N THR A 19 19.49 3.66 -7.89
CA THR A 19 18.60 2.92 -8.81
C THR A 19 19.04 1.46 -8.97
N THR A 20 20.35 1.19 -8.97
CA THR A 20 20.90 -0.17 -9.05
C THR A 20 20.47 -1.02 -7.86
N GLU A 21 20.53 -0.45 -6.65
CA GLU A 21 20.08 -1.11 -5.43
C GLU A 21 18.58 -1.36 -5.47
N MET A 22 17.77 -0.37 -5.90
CA MET A 22 16.33 -0.54 -6.02
C MET A 22 15.96 -1.66 -7.01
N ASN A 23 16.63 -1.71 -8.16
CA ASN A 23 16.43 -2.78 -9.15
C ASN A 23 16.80 -4.15 -8.56
N PHE A 24 17.88 -4.24 -7.79
CA PHE A 24 18.27 -5.49 -7.14
C PHE A 24 17.24 -5.94 -6.10
N LEU A 25 16.76 -5.02 -5.27
CA LEU A 25 15.75 -5.28 -4.25
C LEU A 25 14.42 -5.71 -4.85
N GLU A 26 13.99 -5.09 -5.96
CA GLU A 26 12.78 -5.49 -6.68
C GLU A 26 12.89 -6.95 -7.14
N VAL A 27 13.99 -7.31 -7.83
CA VAL A 27 14.19 -8.67 -8.32
C VAL A 27 14.24 -9.69 -7.17
N ASP A 28 14.99 -9.41 -6.09
CA ASP A 28 15.06 -10.29 -4.91
C ASP A 28 13.67 -10.49 -4.28
N PHE A 29 12.89 -9.41 -4.13
CA PHE A 29 11.54 -9.48 -3.58
C PHE A 29 10.60 -10.33 -4.45
N LEU A 30 10.59 -10.10 -5.77
CA LEU A 30 9.74 -10.84 -6.72
C LEU A 30 10.04 -12.34 -6.69
N PHE A 31 11.31 -12.72 -6.63
CA PHE A 31 11.70 -14.13 -6.54
C PHE A 31 11.34 -14.75 -5.19
N ARG A 32 11.53 -14.03 -4.07
CA ARG A 32 11.12 -14.51 -2.73
C ARG A 32 9.61 -14.76 -2.63
N MET A 33 8.82 -13.93 -3.30
CA MET A 33 7.36 -14.06 -3.34
C MET A 33 6.88 -15.07 -4.40
N GLY A 34 7.78 -15.62 -5.23
CA GLY A 34 7.42 -16.47 -6.36
C GLY A 34 6.44 -15.78 -7.32
N PHE A 35 6.58 -14.46 -7.49
CA PHE A 35 5.68 -13.61 -8.29
C PHE A 35 4.20 -13.62 -7.86
N ASN A 36 3.88 -14.17 -6.68
CA ASN A 36 2.52 -14.14 -6.15
C ASN A 36 2.26 -12.83 -5.39
N LEU A 37 1.93 -11.78 -6.14
CA LEU A 37 1.70 -10.42 -5.64
C LEU A 37 0.22 -10.08 -5.43
N ASN A 38 -0.69 -10.96 -5.87
CA ASN A 38 -2.12 -10.71 -5.80
C ASN A 38 -2.69 -11.14 -4.45
N VAL A 39 -3.19 -10.18 -3.68
CA VAL A 39 -3.87 -10.44 -2.42
C VAL A 39 -5.37 -10.62 -2.67
N LYS A 40 -5.93 -11.75 -2.24
CA LYS A 40 -7.38 -11.98 -2.30
C LYS A 40 -8.10 -11.11 -1.26
N PRO A 41 -9.32 -10.62 -1.53
CA PRO A 41 -10.08 -9.81 -0.57
C PRO A 41 -10.19 -10.47 0.82
N ASN A 42 -10.49 -11.77 0.86
CA ASN A 42 -10.60 -12.51 2.14
C ASN A 42 -9.28 -12.52 2.93
N THR A 43 -8.14 -12.63 2.26
CA THR A 43 -6.81 -12.57 2.90
C THR A 43 -6.56 -11.19 3.46
N PHE A 44 -6.83 -10.14 2.68
CA PHE A 44 -6.71 -8.76 3.14
C PHE A 44 -7.55 -8.50 4.40
N TYR A 45 -8.84 -8.82 4.38
CA TYR A 45 -9.72 -8.62 5.53
C TYR A 45 -9.27 -9.40 6.77
N ALA A 46 -8.83 -10.65 6.61
CA ALA A 46 -8.34 -11.46 7.71
C ALA A 46 -7.12 -10.82 8.39
N TYR A 47 -6.16 -10.30 7.60
CA TYR A 47 -4.99 -9.60 8.14
C TYR A 47 -5.36 -8.26 8.78
N CYS A 48 -6.27 -7.49 8.20
CA CYS A 48 -6.76 -6.25 8.82
C CYS A 48 -7.40 -6.50 10.18
N SER A 49 -8.30 -7.50 10.28
CA SER A 49 -8.93 -7.88 11.54
C SER A 49 -7.91 -8.39 12.57
N TYR A 50 -6.92 -9.15 12.13
CA TYR A 50 -5.81 -9.59 12.98
C TYR A 50 -5.04 -8.40 13.55
N LEU A 51 -4.56 -7.49 12.71
CA LEU A 51 -3.79 -6.32 13.13
C LEU A 51 -4.59 -5.41 14.06
N GLN A 52 -5.87 -5.19 13.78
CA GLN A 52 -6.76 -4.39 14.62
C GLN A 52 -6.87 -4.97 16.04
N ARG A 53 -7.01 -6.30 16.16
CA ARG A 53 -7.05 -6.99 17.45
C ARG A 53 -5.76 -6.83 18.22
N GLU A 54 -4.61 -7.04 17.57
CA GLU A 54 -3.29 -6.92 18.24
C GLU A 54 -3.05 -5.49 18.74
N MET A 55 -3.41 -4.49 17.94
CA MET A 55 -3.30 -3.07 18.34
C MET A 55 -4.16 -2.74 19.57
N MET A 56 -5.37 -3.30 19.66
CA MET A 56 -6.24 -3.11 20.83
C MET A 56 -5.68 -3.78 22.09
N MET A 57 -4.98 -4.91 21.95
CA MET A 57 -4.34 -5.62 23.07
C MET A 57 -3.03 -4.96 23.55
N MET A 58 -2.32 -4.26 22.65
CA MET A 58 -1.09 -3.52 22.98
C MET A 58 -1.33 -2.13 23.58
N MET A 59 -2.58 -1.65 23.65
CA MET A 59 -2.89 -0.36 24.26
C MET A 59 -2.80 -0.45 25.80
N PRO A 60 -2.05 0.45 26.48
CA PRO A 60 -1.96 0.42 27.94
C PRO A 60 -3.34 0.67 28.59
N PRO A 61 -3.65 0.03 29.74
CA PRO A 61 -4.99 0.01 30.32
C PRO A 61 -5.45 1.31 31.00
N HIS A 62 -4.93 2.48 30.62
CA HIS A 62 -5.30 3.74 31.28
C HIS A 62 -5.42 4.90 30.29
N LEU A 63 -6.58 4.98 29.65
CA LEU A 63 -7.30 6.24 29.45
C LEU A 63 -8.80 5.92 29.53
N ASP A 64 -9.43 6.26 30.66
CA ASP A 64 -10.87 6.45 30.74
C ASP A 64 -11.26 7.56 29.76
N MET A 65 -11.52 7.18 28.51
CA MET A 65 -12.25 8.00 27.55
C MET A 65 -13.72 7.82 27.88
N SER A 66 -14.17 8.58 28.88
CA SER A 66 -15.58 8.88 29.10
C SER A 66 -16.19 9.36 27.78
N GLU A 67 -17.04 8.52 27.19
CA GLU A 67 -18.16 8.89 26.32
C GLU A 67 -17.87 10.05 25.33
N SER A 68 -17.02 9.81 24.33
CA SER A 68 -17.25 10.40 23.02
C SER A 68 -17.94 9.33 22.18
N SER A 69 -19.27 9.36 22.23
CA SER A 69 -20.21 8.35 21.75
C SER A 69 -20.24 8.21 20.21
N LEU A 70 -19.09 8.00 19.55
CA LEU A 70 -19.06 7.78 18.09
C LEU A 70 -17.97 6.84 17.55
N CYS A 71 -17.23 6.12 18.40
CA CYS A 71 -16.23 5.16 17.91
C CYS A 71 -16.65 3.68 18.03
N THR A 72 -17.71 3.37 18.79
CA THR A 72 -18.13 1.97 19.06
C THR A 72 -19.10 1.40 18.01
N ALA A 73 -19.44 2.14 16.94
CA ALA A 73 -20.46 1.72 15.97
C ALA A 73 -20.03 1.78 14.48
N ARG A 74 -18.73 1.66 14.17
CA ARG A 74 -18.27 1.51 12.76
C ARG A 74 -17.43 0.26 12.51
N SER A 75 -17.69 -0.80 13.28
CA SER A 75 -17.04 -2.11 13.13
C SER A 75 -17.54 -2.93 11.92
N SER A 76 -18.43 -2.38 11.11
CA SER A 76 -18.85 -2.95 9.83
C SER A 76 -18.99 -1.83 8.82
N ASN A 77 -18.19 -1.89 7.74
CA ASN A 77 -18.00 -0.90 6.66
C ASN A 77 -16.87 0.11 6.88
N LEU A 78 -15.62 -0.38 6.84
CA LEU A 78 -14.48 0.42 6.41
C LEU A 78 -14.64 0.71 4.90
N HIS A 79 -15.48 1.70 4.56
CA HIS A 79 -15.52 2.30 3.23
C HIS A 79 -14.29 3.18 3.10
N LEU A 80 -13.17 2.62 2.63
CA LEU A 80 -12.08 3.45 2.10
C LEU A 80 -12.67 4.20 0.90
N CYS A 81 -12.79 5.52 1.01
CA CYS A 81 -13.12 6.36 -0.14
C CYS A 81 -11.96 6.25 -1.13
N PHE A 82 -12.19 5.52 -2.21
CA PHE A 82 -11.41 5.66 -3.43
C PHE A 82 -12.09 6.79 -4.20
N ASP A 83 -11.64 8.02 -3.98
CA ASP A 83 -11.99 9.11 -4.88
C ASP A 83 -11.20 8.87 -6.18
N GLU A 84 -11.90 8.37 -7.21
CA GLU A 84 -11.40 8.32 -8.58
C GLU A 84 -11.40 9.74 -9.13
N ASP A 85 -10.25 10.43 -9.08
CA ASP A 85 -10.03 11.64 -9.88
C ASP A 85 -9.31 11.24 -11.18
N GLU A 86 -10.09 11.28 -12.25
CA GLU A 86 -9.75 10.90 -13.61
C GLU A 86 -8.97 12.02 -14.32
N SER A 87 -8.06 11.60 -15.19
CA SER A 87 -7.44 12.41 -16.26
C SER A 87 -6.32 13.38 -15.87
N SER A 88 -5.08 12.91 -16.06
CA SER A 88 -4.18 13.50 -17.05
C SER A 88 -2.94 12.61 -17.23
N HIS A 89 -2.31 12.71 -18.41
CA HIS A 89 -0.97 12.18 -18.73
C HIS A 89 -0.89 10.82 -19.44
N GLN A 90 -1.76 10.55 -20.41
CA GLN A 90 -1.55 9.51 -21.42
C GLN A 90 -0.57 9.86 -22.57
N HIS A 91 0.14 11.00 -22.54
CA HIS A 91 0.87 11.45 -23.74
C HIS A 91 2.41 11.35 -23.74
N GLN A 92 3.08 10.79 -22.71
CA GLN A 92 4.55 10.89 -22.65
C GLN A 92 5.35 9.59 -22.73
N GLN A 93 4.73 8.42 -22.96
CA GLN A 93 5.47 7.15 -22.96
C GLN A 93 5.83 6.57 -24.34
N GLN A 94 5.46 7.21 -25.46
CA GLN A 94 5.75 6.63 -26.79
C GLN A 94 7.10 7.02 -27.41
N GLN A 95 8.02 7.68 -26.69
CA GLN A 95 9.28 8.19 -27.30
C GLN A 95 10.62 7.59 -26.80
N GLN A 96 10.66 6.52 -25.99
CA GLN A 96 11.97 5.98 -25.51
C GLN A 96 12.31 4.54 -25.90
N GLN A 97 11.74 3.99 -26.99
CA GLN A 97 12.24 2.73 -27.59
C GLN A 97 13.30 2.92 -28.69
N LEU A 98 14.05 4.03 -28.68
CA LEU A 98 15.16 4.26 -29.61
C LEU A 98 16.38 4.83 -28.85
N ALA A 99 17.08 3.98 -28.12
CA ALA A 99 18.51 4.16 -27.82
C ALA A 99 19.08 2.86 -27.22
N VAL A 100 19.73 2.08 -28.09
CA VAL A 100 20.77 1.04 -27.87
C VAL A 100 20.47 -0.06 -26.86
#